data_AF-A0A352L352-F1
#
_entry.id   AF-A0A352L352-F1
#
_cell.length_a   1.000
_cell.length_b   1.000
_cell.length_c   1.000
_cell.angle_alpha   90.00
_cell.angle_beta   90.00
_cell.angle_gamma   90.00
#
_symmetry.space_group_name_H-M   'P 1'
#
loop_
_entity.id
_entity.type
_entity.pdbx_description
1 polymer ?
#
loop_
_entity_poly.entity_id
_entity_poly.type
_entity_poly.pdbx_seq_one_letter_code
_entity_poly.pdbx_strand_id
1 'polypeptide(L)'
;MLPFVIIVHDEQRPWLTLRTERCLRRLGLNAEAMARYSCARSSGPQTESMERRCSGRPVWLLAAGACPAASALRPPPPSATGRALLAVGAAVHTAFGDTGDGAVQAWREILRESRGDLAGFVHRGGSVTPVLSCWLDQQLARRLPDLLQRRLTPDELWRELCFGDDVRLAVWSGLNVGMDVRLRVAQVITSLQRGGAERLALDLHSEWLADTELSPLLLSLAAPGRTAFPVPDRCLVLPPQPARCERVPAAVRVLERYCVDLVHCHLLDQSELRQLATLEVPRMLT
;
A
#
# COMPACT_ATOMS: atom_id res chain seq x y z
N MET A 1 -11.43 4.20 19.73
CA MET A 1 -10.52 5.32 19.43
C MET A 1 -9.77 4.98 18.15
N LEU A 2 -9.86 5.82 17.11
CA LEU A 2 -9.11 5.60 15.87
C LEU A 2 -7.63 5.91 16.09
N PRO A 3 -6.70 5.15 15.47
CA PRO A 3 -5.28 5.47 15.57
C PRO A 3 -4.96 6.76 14.81
N PHE A 4 -3.83 7.35 15.17
CA PHE A 4 -3.12 8.23 14.26
C PHE A 4 -2.19 7.40 13.37
N VAL A 5 -2.13 7.68 12.08
CA VAL A 5 -1.29 6.94 11.13
C VAL A 5 -0.15 7.82 10.66
N ILE A 6 1.07 7.28 10.68
CA ILE A 6 2.24 7.94 10.11
C ILE A 6 2.76 7.06 8.98
N ILE A 7 2.78 7.62 7.78
CA ILE A 7 3.36 7.01 6.61
C ILE A 7 4.80 7.49 6.51
N VAL A 8 5.74 6.55 6.64
CA VAL A 8 7.17 6.81 6.41
C VAL A 8 7.37 7.00 4.91
N HIS A 9 7.48 8.26 4.53
CA HIS A 9 7.48 8.78 3.16
C HIS A 9 8.79 8.47 2.44
N ASP A 10 8.65 8.09 1.17
CA ASP A 10 9.74 7.96 0.21
C ASP A 10 9.66 9.12 -0.78
N GLU A 11 10.59 10.07 -0.67
CA GLU A 11 10.66 11.26 -1.53
C GLU A 11 11.02 10.92 -2.99
N GLN A 12 11.72 9.80 -3.22
CA GLN A 12 12.09 9.36 -4.56
C GLN A 12 10.91 8.69 -5.28
N ARG A 13 9.97 8.13 -4.51
CA ARG A 13 8.81 7.38 -5.02
C ARG A 13 7.51 7.91 -4.44
N PRO A 14 7.10 9.15 -4.76
CA PRO A 14 5.94 9.79 -4.16
C PRO A 14 4.63 9.03 -4.39
N TRP A 15 4.53 8.25 -5.49
CA TRP A 15 3.35 7.43 -5.78
C TRP A 15 3.09 6.37 -4.71
N LEU A 16 4.13 5.84 -4.05
CA LEU A 16 3.98 4.86 -2.97
C LEU A 16 3.24 5.42 -1.77
N THR A 17 3.54 6.67 -1.39
CA THR A 17 2.86 7.35 -0.28
C THR A 17 1.39 7.59 -0.64
N LEU A 18 1.12 8.11 -1.84
CA LEU A 18 -0.25 8.34 -2.31
C LEU A 18 -1.05 7.04 -2.39
N ARG A 19 -0.41 5.93 -2.79
CA ARG A 19 -1.04 4.61 -2.80
C ARG A 19 -1.45 4.17 -1.41
N THR A 20 -0.56 4.27 -0.43
CA THR A 20 -0.87 3.93 0.97
C THR A 20 -2.02 4.80 1.49
N GLU A 21 -2.04 6.10 1.22
CA GLU A 21 -3.16 6.97 1.60
C GLU A 21 -4.50 6.53 0.99
N ARG A 22 -4.54 6.23 -0.31
CA ARG A 22 -5.74 5.69 -0.96
C ARG A 22 -6.18 4.39 -0.29
N CYS A 23 -5.24 3.53 0.09
CA CYS A 23 -5.56 2.30 0.81
C CYS A 23 -6.18 2.57 2.19
N LEU A 24 -5.63 3.53 2.95
CA LEU A 24 -6.12 3.90 4.27
C LEU A 24 -7.49 4.57 4.24
N ARG A 25 -7.78 5.40 3.23
CA ARG A 25 -9.11 5.98 3.02
C ARG A 25 -10.19 4.92 2.83
N ARG A 26 -9.88 3.82 2.13
CA ARG A 26 -10.80 2.67 2.00
C ARG A 26 -11.05 1.94 3.31
N LEU A 27 -10.15 2.04 4.29
CA LEU A 27 -10.37 1.56 5.66
C LEU A 27 -11.17 2.56 6.52
N GLY A 28 -11.61 3.69 5.95
CA GLY A 28 -12.36 4.73 6.66
C GLY A 28 -11.48 5.76 7.38
N LEU A 29 -10.17 5.80 7.12
CA LEU A 29 -9.28 6.81 7.70
C LEU A 29 -9.27 8.09 6.86
N ASN A 30 -9.53 9.23 7.52
CA ASN A 30 -9.50 10.53 6.86
C ASN A 30 -8.09 11.15 6.87
N ALA A 31 -7.90 12.24 6.11
CA ALA A 31 -6.61 12.92 6.00
C ALA A 31 -6.10 13.47 7.35
N GLU A 32 -7.00 13.85 8.27
CA GLU A 32 -6.64 14.36 9.60
C GLU A 32 -6.02 13.27 10.50
N ALA A 33 -6.41 12.02 10.29
CA ALA A 33 -5.86 10.85 10.97
C ALA A 33 -4.51 10.41 10.41
N MET A 34 -3.98 11.07 9.37
CA MET A 34 -2.74 10.68 8.69
C MET A 34 -1.68 11.79 8.74
N ALA A 35 -0.42 11.39 8.77
CA ALA A 35 0.73 12.25 8.49
C ALA A 35 1.77 11.52 7.65
N ARG A 36 2.58 12.31 6.94
CA ARG A 36 3.75 11.84 6.20
C ARG A 36 4.99 12.21 7.00
N TYR A 37 5.92 11.29 7.12
CA TYR A 37 7.21 11.53 7.77
C TYR A 37 8.34 11.14 6.83
N SER A 38 9.20 12.08 6.48
CA SER A 38 10.39 11.81 5.68
C SER A 38 11.60 11.58 6.59
N CYS A 39 12.35 10.51 6.34
CA CYS A 39 13.67 10.31 6.94
C CYS A 39 14.75 11.21 6.27
N ALA A 40 14.43 11.90 5.17
CA ALA A 40 15.38 12.74 4.44
C ALA A 40 15.72 14.02 5.21
N ARG A 41 16.98 14.46 5.11
CA ARG A 41 17.54 15.56 5.93
C ARG A 41 17.00 16.96 5.59
N SER A 42 16.21 17.13 4.54
CA SER A 42 15.87 18.44 3.96
C SER A 42 14.57 19.05 4.47
N SER A 43 13.66 18.28 5.08
CA SER A 43 12.39 18.81 5.59
C SER A 43 12.13 18.26 7.00
N GLY A 44 12.37 19.10 8.00
CA GLY A 44 12.04 18.75 9.38
C GLY A 44 10.51 18.62 9.55
N PRO A 45 10.01 17.62 10.29
CA PRO A 45 8.60 17.61 10.67
C PRO A 45 8.27 18.86 11.48
N GLN A 46 7.06 19.41 11.35
CA GLN A 46 6.53 20.36 12.33
C GLN A 46 6.25 19.59 13.64
N THR A 47 7.26 19.51 14.50
CA THR A 47 7.32 18.64 15.68
C THR A 47 6.17 18.88 16.66
N GLU A 48 5.78 20.14 16.88
CA GLU A 48 4.65 20.52 17.75
C GLU A 48 3.31 19.93 17.28
N SER A 49 3.12 19.78 15.97
CA SER A 49 1.91 19.16 15.39
C SER A 49 1.89 17.66 15.63
N MET A 50 3.06 17.01 15.56
CA MET A 50 3.22 15.57 15.75
C MET A 50 3.05 15.15 17.21
N GLU A 51 3.60 15.91 18.16
CA GLU A 51 3.40 15.68 19.60
C GLU A 51 1.91 15.71 19.97
N ARG A 52 1.19 16.76 19.52
CA ARG A 52 -0.26 16.86 19.75
C ARG A 52 -1.05 15.73 19.09
N ARG A 53 -0.62 15.27 17.92
CA ARG A 53 -1.29 14.20 17.18
C ARG A 53 -1.00 12.81 17.73
N CYS A 54 0.19 12.56 18.27
CA CYS A 54 0.56 11.28 18.87
C CYS A 54 0.15 11.16 20.35
N SER A 55 -0.02 12.28 21.05
CA SER A 55 -0.35 12.28 22.47
C SER A 55 -1.72 11.61 22.75
N GLY A 56 -1.71 10.65 23.69
CA GLY A 56 -2.91 10.04 24.24
C GLY A 56 -3.65 9.04 23.32
N ARG A 57 -3.09 8.66 22.17
CA ARG A 57 -3.72 7.70 21.24
C ARG A 57 -2.69 6.74 20.63
N PRO A 58 -3.11 5.53 20.21
CA PRO A 58 -2.21 4.62 19.53
C PRO A 58 -1.79 5.16 18.16
N VAL A 59 -0.60 4.78 17.72
CA VAL A 59 -0.02 5.18 16.43
C VAL A 59 0.21 3.96 15.56
N TRP A 60 -0.22 4.02 14.30
CA TRP A 60 0.12 3.03 13.29
C TRP A 60 1.19 3.60 12.35
N LEU A 61 2.38 3.04 12.39
CA LEU A 61 3.46 3.35 11.46
C LEU A 61 3.36 2.42 10.24
N LEU A 62 3.44 3.00 9.04
CA LEU A 62 3.39 2.29 7.77
C LEU A 62 4.51 2.76 6.85
N ALA A 63 5.16 1.83 6.16
CA ALA A 63 6.04 2.17 5.06
C ALA A 63 5.22 2.69 3.86
N ALA A 64 5.72 3.69 3.14
CA ALA A 64 5.13 4.10 1.87
C ALA A 64 5.05 2.92 0.90
N GLY A 65 3.90 2.75 0.25
CA GLY A 65 3.59 1.64 -0.65
C GLY A 65 2.93 0.45 0.04
N ALA A 66 2.94 0.40 1.37
CA ALA A 66 2.27 -0.64 2.13
C ALA A 66 0.76 -0.51 1.95
N CYS A 67 0.12 -1.62 1.59
CA CYS A 67 -1.31 -1.75 1.37
C CYS A 67 -1.87 -2.75 2.39
N PRO A 68 -2.70 -2.32 3.36
CA PRO A 68 -3.31 -3.24 4.32
C PRO A 68 -4.03 -4.40 3.64
N ALA A 69 -3.75 -5.63 4.10
CA ALA A 69 -4.37 -6.84 3.59
C ALA A 69 -5.82 -7.02 4.10
N ALA A 70 -6.11 -6.49 5.29
CA ALA A 70 -7.45 -6.51 5.86
C ALA A 70 -8.36 -5.48 5.17
N SER A 71 -9.63 -5.83 4.98
CA SER A 71 -10.66 -4.92 4.44
C SER A 71 -11.19 -3.90 5.45
N ALA A 72 -10.86 -4.09 6.74
CA ALA A 72 -11.21 -3.19 7.83
C ALA A 72 -10.06 -3.16 8.85
N LEU A 73 -9.82 -1.99 9.44
CA LEU A 73 -8.84 -1.85 10.50
C LEU A 73 -9.25 -2.65 11.73
N ARG A 74 -8.39 -3.56 12.16
CA ARG A 74 -8.55 -4.33 13.41
C ARG A 74 -7.39 -4.01 14.34
N PRO A 75 -7.55 -3.04 15.25
CA PRO A 75 -6.46 -2.69 16.16
C PRO A 75 -6.13 -3.89 17.07
N PRO A 76 -4.85 -4.09 17.42
CA PRO A 76 -4.50 -5.09 18.43
C PRO A 76 -5.12 -4.71 19.78
N PRO A 77 -5.52 -5.70 20.60
CA PRO A 77 -6.01 -5.44 21.95
C PRO A 77 -4.89 -4.84 22.82
N PRO A 78 -5.22 -4.06 23.85
CA PRO A 78 -4.23 -3.59 24.82
C PRO A 78 -3.47 -4.75 25.48
N SER A 79 -2.24 -4.49 25.90
CA SER A 79 -1.44 -5.47 26.63
C SER A 79 -2.08 -5.82 27.97
N ALA A 80 -2.42 -7.10 28.17
CA ALA A 80 -2.99 -7.58 29.43
C ALA A 80 -2.02 -7.48 30.63
N THR A 81 -0.72 -7.32 30.37
CA THR A 81 0.32 -7.26 31.41
C THR A 81 0.69 -5.82 31.79
N GLY A 82 -0.01 -4.80 31.27
CA GLY A 82 0.30 -3.38 31.51
C GLY A 82 1.56 -2.85 30.80
N ARG A 83 2.39 -3.76 30.28
CA ARG A 83 3.57 -3.48 29.44
C ARG A 83 3.20 -2.79 28.14
N ALA A 84 4.04 -1.88 27.68
CA ALA A 84 3.81 -1.14 26.44
C ALA A 84 3.81 -2.09 25.22
N LEU A 85 2.81 -2.00 24.35
CA LEU A 85 2.62 -2.91 23.22
C LEU A 85 3.18 -2.33 21.91
N LEU A 86 4.06 -3.12 21.29
CA LEU A 86 4.52 -2.98 19.92
C LEU A 86 3.98 -4.18 19.11
N ALA A 87 2.98 -3.96 18.27
CA ALA A 87 2.47 -5.02 17.39
C ALA A 87 2.96 -4.84 15.95
N VAL A 88 3.30 -5.93 15.27
CA VAL A 88 3.81 -5.92 13.89
C VAL A 88 2.93 -6.72 12.95
N GLY A 89 2.78 -6.20 11.74
CA GLY A 89 2.19 -6.91 10.63
C GLY A 89 3.25 -7.56 9.75
N ALA A 90 2.97 -8.77 9.29
CA ALA A 90 3.82 -9.45 8.32
C ALA A 90 3.58 -8.90 6.90
N ALA A 91 4.62 -8.94 6.07
CA ALA A 91 4.48 -8.79 4.63
C ALA A 91 3.77 -10.03 4.05
N VAL A 92 2.74 -9.83 3.24
CA VAL A 92 1.96 -10.91 2.62
C VAL A 92 1.74 -10.66 1.13
N HIS A 93 1.56 -11.74 0.38
CA HIS A 93 1.05 -11.61 -0.99
C HIS A 93 -0.37 -11.06 -0.96
N THR A 94 -0.67 -10.16 -1.90
CA THR A 94 -2.02 -9.65 -2.12
C THR A 94 -2.41 -9.95 -3.56
N ALA A 95 -3.72 -9.97 -3.86
CA ALA A 95 -4.25 -10.38 -5.17
C ALA A 95 -3.68 -9.61 -6.38
N PHE A 96 -3.02 -8.46 -6.15
CA PHE A 96 -2.47 -7.59 -7.18
C PHE A 96 -1.02 -7.17 -6.93
N GLY A 97 -0.41 -7.72 -5.88
CA GLY A 97 0.99 -7.49 -5.56
C GLY A 97 1.78 -8.74 -5.86
N ASP A 98 2.50 -8.73 -6.98
CA ASP A 98 3.77 -9.45 -7.06
C ASP A 98 4.71 -8.68 -6.15
N THR A 99 4.62 -8.99 -4.86
CA THR A 99 5.53 -8.49 -3.84
C THR A 99 6.95 -8.67 -4.31
N GLY A 100 7.85 -7.76 -3.94
CA GLY A 100 9.26 -8.14 -3.86
C GLY A 100 9.35 -9.35 -2.93
N ASP A 101 9.48 -10.55 -3.50
CA ASP A 101 9.36 -11.82 -2.79
C ASP A 101 10.23 -11.84 -1.52
N GLY A 102 11.34 -11.12 -1.53
CA GLY A 102 12.23 -10.94 -0.38
C GLY A 102 11.53 -10.57 0.93
N ALA A 103 10.61 -9.59 0.95
CA ALA A 103 9.97 -9.18 2.21
C ALA A 103 9.01 -10.25 2.75
N VAL A 104 8.25 -10.90 1.86
CA VAL A 104 7.33 -11.98 2.25
C VAL A 104 8.12 -13.21 2.72
N GLN A 105 9.19 -13.58 2.02
CA GLN A 105 10.05 -14.70 2.39
C GLN A 105 10.79 -14.41 3.71
N ALA A 106 11.29 -13.19 3.92
CA ALA A 106 11.90 -12.79 5.18
C ALA A 106 10.92 -12.95 6.35
N TRP A 107 9.66 -12.51 6.18
CA TRP A 107 8.64 -12.70 7.22
C TRP A 107 8.26 -14.15 7.46
N ARG A 108 8.22 -14.99 6.42
CA ARG A 108 8.02 -16.45 6.59
C ARG A 108 9.14 -17.05 7.43
N GLU A 109 10.38 -16.64 7.18
CA GLU A 109 11.54 -17.13 7.92
C GLU A 109 11.53 -16.66 9.37
N ILE A 110 11.28 -15.37 9.62
CA ILE A 110 11.14 -14.80 10.97
C ILE A 110 10.08 -15.56 11.77
N LEU A 111 8.90 -15.82 11.17
CA LEU A 111 7.83 -16.54 11.86
C LEU A 111 8.19 -18.00 12.13
N ARG A 112 8.91 -18.65 11.21
CA ARG A 112 9.40 -20.02 11.36
C ARG A 112 10.42 -20.13 12.50
N GLU A 113 11.38 -19.20 12.58
CA GLU A 113 12.45 -19.20 13.58
C GLU A 113 11.99 -18.75 14.96
N SER A 114 11.17 -17.70 15.01
CA SER A 114 10.62 -17.18 16.27
C SER A 114 9.57 -18.11 16.88
N ARG A 115 8.94 -18.98 16.07
CA ARG A 115 7.78 -19.80 16.46
C ARG A 115 6.65 -18.96 17.09
N GLY A 116 6.53 -17.70 16.68
CA GLY A 116 5.58 -16.72 17.21
C GLY A 116 6.06 -15.93 18.43
N ASP A 117 7.19 -16.29 19.06
CA ASP A 117 7.82 -15.50 20.12
C ASP A 117 8.85 -14.52 19.53
N LEU A 118 8.35 -13.40 19.01
CA LEU A 118 9.22 -12.35 18.46
C LEU A 118 10.08 -11.67 19.54
N ALA A 119 9.57 -11.52 20.76
CA ALA A 119 10.29 -10.86 21.84
C ALA A 119 11.55 -11.66 22.21
N GLY A 120 11.40 -12.97 22.44
CA GLY A 120 12.53 -13.85 22.70
C GLY A 120 13.45 -13.99 21.48
N PHE A 121 12.91 -13.98 20.26
CA PHE A 121 13.71 -14.00 19.03
C PHE A 121 14.64 -12.79 18.94
N VAL A 122 14.13 -11.58 19.16
CA VAL A 122 14.94 -10.35 19.18
C VAL A 122 15.95 -10.37 20.33
N HIS A 123 15.55 -10.82 21.52
CA HIS A 123 16.46 -10.90 22.67
C HIS A 123 17.65 -11.84 22.43
N ARG A 124 17.47 -12.89 21.62
CA ARG A 124 18.55 -13.81 21.19
C ARG A 124 19.37 -13.30 19.99
N GLY A 125 19.15 -12.06 19.56
CA GLY A 125 19.87 -11.44 18.44
C GLY A 125 19.21 -11.61 17.06
N GLY A 126 17.98 -12.13 17.00
CA GLY A 126 17.21 -12.20 15.76
C GLY A 126 16.75 -10.82 15.26
N SER A 127 16.55 -10.67 13.94
CA SER A 127 16.07 -9.43 13.32
C SER A 127 14.68 -9.60 12.72
N VAL A 128 13.79 -8.63 12.98
CA VAL A 128 12.40 -8.61 12.48
C VAL A 128 12.25 -7.70 11.24
N THR A 129 13.36 -7.45 10.53
CA THR A 129 13.39 -6.59 9.34
C THR A 129 13.07 -7.38 8.05
N PRO A 130 12.36 -6.80 7.07
CA PRO A 130 11.86 -5.42 7.05
C PRO A 130 10.52 -5.26 7.79
N VAL A 131 10.38 -4.20 8.58
CA VAL A 131 9.09 -3.83 9.19
C VAL A 131 8.37 -2.82 8.31
N LEU A 132 7.25 -3.24 7.74
CA LEU A 132 6.44 -2.42 6.83
C LEU A 132 5.19 -1.83 7.51
N SER A 133 4.82 -2.37 8.67
CA SER A 133 3.60 -2.04 9.39
C SER A 133 3.78 -2.37 10.87
N CYS A 134 3.72 -1.35 11.73
CA CYS A 134 3.73 -1.58 13.18
C CYS A 134 2.80 -0.64 13.92
N TRP A 135 2.20 -1.15 14.99
CA TRP A 135 1.29 -0.46 15.87
C TRP A 135 1.97 -0.21 17.21
N LEU A 136 1.96 1.05 17.61
CA LEU A 136 2.39 1.52 18.92
C LEU A 136 1.13 1.77 19.74
N ASP A 137 1.07 1.20 20.93
CA ASP A 137 0.07 1.64 21.89
C ASP A 137 0.33 3.08 22.36
N GLN A 138 -0.55 3.59 23.22
CA GLN A 138 -0.47 4.95 23.74
C GLN A 138 0.80 5.22 24.57
N GLN A 139 1.38 4.19 25.20
CA GLN A 139 2.60 4.35 26.01
C GLN A 139 3.81 4.50 25.10
N LEU A 140 3.96 3.63 24.10
CA LEU A 140 5.05 3.72 23.12
C LEU A 140 4.92 4.94 22.21
N ALA A 141 3.71 5.31 21.81
CA ALA A 141 3.46 6.47 20.95
C ALA A 141 4.01 7.78 21.54
N ARG A 142 4.14 7.89 22.87
CA ARG A 142 4.75 9.06 23.55
C ARG A 142 6.23 9.22 23.25
N ARG A 143 6.95 8.14 22.94
CA ARG A 143 8.38 8.18 22.58
C ARG A 143 8.61 8.68 21.16
N LEU A 144 7.56 8.64 20.33
CA LEU A 144 7.70 8.82 18.90
C LEU A 144 8.17 10.24 18.49
N PRO A 145 7.67 11.34 19.08
CA PRO A 145 8.16 12.68 18.73
C PRO A 145 9.68 12.81 18.86
N ASP A 146 10.24 12.37 19.99
CA ASP A 146 11.69 12.40 20.25
C ASP A 146 12.46 11.52 19.25
N LEU A 147 11.95 10.32 18.96
CA LEU A 147 12.59 9.41 18.00
C LEU A 147 12.58 9.99 16.57
N LEU A 148 11.49 10.65 16.17
CA LEU A 148 11.37 11.25 14.85
C LEU A 148 12.26 12.49 14.70
N GLN A 149 12.62 13.18 15.79
CA GLN A 149 13.62 14.26 15.77
C GLN A 149 15.04 13.75 15.49
N ARG A 150 15.35 12.50 15.85
CA ARG A 150 16.67 11.89 15.66
C ARG A 150 16.97 11.52 14.20
N ARG A 151 15.99 11.64 13.29
CA ARG A 151 16.12 11.38 11.84
C ARG A 151 16.72 10.00 11.53
N LEU A 152 16.24 9.02 12.29
CA LEU A 152 16.61 7.62 12.16
C LEU A 152 16.15 7.07 10.81
N THR A 153 16.91 6.14 10.24
CA THR A 153 16.42 5.27 9.17
C THR A 153 15.23 4.44 9.67
N PRO A 154 14.38 3.90 8.78
CA PRO A 154 13.26 3.05 9.20
C PRO A 154 13.68 1.88 10.10
N ASP A 155 14.80 1.22 9.79
CA ASP A 155 15.32 0.10 10.57
C ASP A 155 15.88 0.53 11.93
N GLU A 156 16.48 1.73 12.01
CA GLU A 156 16.92 2.32 13.28
C GLU A 156 15.75 2.73 14.16
N LEU A 157 14.73 3.38 13.58
CA LEU A 157 13.50 3.74 14.28
C LEU A 157 12.82 2.50 14.86
N TRP A 158 12.73 1.44 14.05
CA TRP A 158 12.21 0.15 14.48
C TRP A 158 13.00 -0.44 15.65
N ARG A 159 14.33 -0.50 15.53
CA ARG A 159 15.21 -1.00 16.59
C ARG A 159 14.99 -0.24 17.89
N GLU A 160 14.99 1.09 17.84
CA GLU A 160 14.78 1.96 19.01
C GLU A 160 13.40 1.76 19.68
N LEU A 161 12.37 1.46 18.90
CA LEU A 161 11.02 1.16 19.41
C LEU A 161 10.96 -0.23 20.08
N CYS A 162 11.79 -1.19 19.65
CA CYS A 162 11.85 -2.53 20.23
C CYS A 162 12.65 -2.60 21.53
N PHE A 163 13.56 -1.66 21.76
CA PHE A 163 14.41 -1.68 22.94
C PHE A 163 13.67 -1.22 24.21
N GLY A 164 13.78 -2.05 25.25
CA GLY A 164 13.27 -1.81 26.60
C GLY A 164 12.63 -3.07 27.21
N ASP A 165 12.98 -3.37 28.47
CA ASP A 165 12.45 -4.55 29.19
C ASP A 165 10.94 -4.47 29.42
N ASP A 166 10.34 -3.30 29.27
CA ASP A 166 8.90 -3.04 29.44
C ASP A 166 8.09 -3.16 28.13
N VAL A 167 8.74 -3.43 26.99
CA VAL A 167 8.06 -3.53 25.70
C VAL A 167 7.61 -4.96 25.43
N ARG A 168 6.35 -5.15 25.03
CA ARG A 168 5.82 -6.41 24.54
C ARG A 168 5.74 -6.37 23.03
N LEU A 169 6.49 -7.24 22.37
CA LEU A 169 6.46 -7.42 20.92
C LEU A 169 5.49 -8.55 20.53
N ALA A 170 4.58 -8.29 19.59
CA ALA A 170 3.59 -9.27 19.14
C ALA A 170 3.34 -9.20 17.63
N VAL A 171 3.05 -10.33 16.99
CA VAL A 171 2.52 -10.35 15.62
C VAL A 171 1.02 -10.15 15.66
N TRP A 172 0.49 -9.29 14.79
CA TRP A 172 -0.94 -9.10 14.63
C TRP A 172 -1.33 -9.13 13.15
N SER A 173 -2.11 -10.13 12.76
CA SER A 173 -2.52 -10.33 11.37
C SER A 173 -3.38 -9.19 10.83
N GLY A 174 -4.06 -8.44 11.70
CA GLY A 174 -4.80 -7.22 11.33
C GLY A 174 -3.90 -6.08 10.84
N LEU A 175 -2.58 -6.17 11.04
CA LEU A 175 -1.59 -5.23 10.54
C LEU A 175 -0.86 -5.72 9.29
N ASN A 176 -1.15 -6.92 8.78
CA ASN A 176 -0.48 -7.47 7.60
C ASN A 176 -0.68 -6.56 6.38
N VAL A 177 0.37 -6.43 5.57
CA VAL A 177 0.39 -5.55 4.40
C VAL A 177 0.96 -6.26 3.18
N GLY A 178 0.41 -5.95 2.01
CA GLY A 178 1.10 -6.15 0.74
C GLY A 178 2.00 -4.95 0.44
N MET A 179 3.05 -5.18 -0.34
CA MET A 179 3.97 -4.15 -0.80
C MET A 179 4.35 -4.41 -2.25
N ASP A 180 4.41 -3.37 -3.06
CA ASP A 180 4.88 -3.41 -4.44
C ASP A 180 5.54 -2.06 -4.72
N VAL A 181 6.84 -2.03 -4.95
CA VAL A 181 7.56 -0.76 -5.10
C VAL A 181 7.41 -0.17 -6.51
N ARG A 182 6.99 -0.99 -7.46
CA ARG A 182 6.83 -0.63 -8.88
C ARG A 182 5.66 0.33 -9.07
N LEU A 183 5.71 1.12 -10.13
CA LEU A 183 4.61 1.99 -10.52
C LEU A 183 3.46 1.13 -11.09
N ARG A 184 2.28 1.23 -10.49
CA ARG A 184 1.09 0.49 -10.95
C ARG A 184 0.38 1.29 -12.03
N VAL A 185 0.53 0.87 -13.27
CA VAL A 185 -0.05 1.55 -14.43
C VAL A 185 -1.17 0.69 -14.98
N ALA A 186 -2.37 1.25 -15.11
CA ALA A 186 -3.46 0.57 -15.79
C ALA A 186 -3.69 1.18 -17.17
N GLN A 187 -3.61 0.36 -18.21
CA GLN A 187 -4.03 0.73 -19.55
C GLN A 187 -5.51 0.38 -19.72
N VAL A 188 -6.37 1.36 -19.92
CA VAL A 188 -7.81 1.15 -20.11
C VAL A 188 -8.14 1.29 -21.59
N ILE A 189 -8.62 0.20 -22.19
CA ILE A 189 -9.05 0.14 -23.58
C ILE A 189 -10.55 -0.19 -23.66
N THR A 190 -11.19 0.17 -24.75
CA THR A 190 -12.63 -0.08 -24.95
C THR A 190 -12.95 -1.56 -25.15
N SER A 191 -12.14 -2.28 -25.93
CA SER A 191 -12.23 -3.74 -26.14
C SER A 191 -10.93 -4.31 -26.72
N LEU A 192 -10.73 -5.64 -26.67
CA LEU A 192 -9.63 -6.35 -27.34
C LEU A 192 -9.89 -6.67 -28.83
N GLN A 193 -10.77 -5.91 -29.49
CA GLN A 193 -11.10 -6.16 -30.90
C GLN A 193 -9.89 -5.90 -31.80
N ARG A 194 -9.83 -6.58 -32.95
CA ARG A 194 -8.77 -6.32 -33.93
C ARG A 194 -8.96 -4.96 -34.59
N GLY A 195 -8.17 -4.00 -34.16
CA GLY A 195 -8.06 -2.66 -34.73
C GLY A 195 -6.64 -2.10 -34.56
N GLY A 196 -6.36 -0.96 -35.21
CA GLY A 196 -5.03 -0.35 -35.20
C GLY A 196 -4.65 0.22 -33.82
N ALA A 197 -5.59 0.88 -33.14
CA ALA A 197 -5.37 1.42 -31.81
C ALA A 197 -5.19 0.32 -30.76
N GLU A 198 -5.99 -0.74 -30.83
CA GLU A 198 -5.86 -1.90 -29.95
C GLU A 198 -4.53 -2.62 -30.16
N ARG A 199 -4.03 -2.69 -31.40
CA ARG A 199 -2.71 -3.26 -31.68
C ARG A 199 -1.61 -2.45 -31.00
N LEU A 200 -1.61 -1.13 -31.14
CA LEU A 200 -0.64 -0.25 -30.47
C LEU A 200 -0.74 -0.35 -28.95
N ALA A 201 -1.96 -0.45 -28.40
CA ALA A 201 -2.15 -0.64 -26.97
C ALA A 201 -1.52 -1.95 -26.47
N LEU A 202 -1.69 -3.05 -27.21
CA LEU A 202 -1.10 -4.35 -26.89
C LEU A 202 0.43 -4.38 -27.04
N ASP A 203 0.96 -3.74 -28.08
CA ASP A 203 2.40 -3.62 -28.27
C ASP A 203 3.02 -2.83 -27.09
N LEU A 204 2.41 -1.70 -26.70
CA LEU A 204 2.84 -0.94 -25.51
C LEU A 204 2.73 -1.74 -24.21
N HIS A 205 1.64 -2.48 -24.00
CA HIS A 205 1.47 -3.33 -22.81
C HIS A 205 2.56 -4.40 -22.73
N SER A 206 2.96 -4.95 -23.87
CA SER A 206 4.05 -5.94 -23.94
C SER A 206 5.39 -5.33 -23.54
N GLU A 207 5.70 -4.11 -23.99
CA GLU A 207 6.89 -3.37 -23.54
C GLU A 207 6.85 -3.09 -22.03
N TRP A 208 5.69 -2.68 -21.50
CA TRP A 208 5.53 -2.43 -20.07
C TRP A 208 5.64 -3.69 -19.21
N LEU A 209 5.27 -4.86 -19.74
CA LEU A 209 5.45 -6.15 -19.03
C LEU A 209 6.92 -6.52 -18.87
N ALA A 210 7.78 -6.10 -19.81
CA ALA A 210 9.21 -6.32 -19.74
C ALA A 210 9.92 -5.34 -18.79
N ASP A 211 9.27 -4.24 -18.41
CA ASP A 211 9.84 -3.23 -17.52
C ASP A 211 9.75 -3.64 -16.04
N THR A 212 10.91 -3.75 -15.40
CA THR A 212 11.03 -4.15 -13.99
C THR A 212 10.57 -3.09 -12.99
N GLU A 213 10.44 -1.83 -13.40
CA GLU A 213 9.94 -0.73 -12.57
C GLU A 213 8.42 -0.56 -12.66
N LEU A 214 7.76 -1.27 -13.59
CA LEU A 214 6.32 -1.20 -13.81
C LEU A 214 5.59 -2.46 -13.34
N SER A 215 4.37 -2.25 -12.90
CA SER A 215 3.38 -3.30 -12.69
C SER A 215 2.17 -2.94 -13.54
N PRO A 216 2.17 -3.35 -14.83
CA PRO A 216 1.10 -2.98 -15.74
C PRO A 216 -0.13 -3.89 -15.57
N LEU A 217 -1.30 -3.30 -15.81
CA LEU A 217 -2.58 -3.98 -15.93
C LEU A 217 -3.28 -3.49 -17.20
N LEU A 218 -3.59 -4.39 -18.13
CA LEU A 218 -4.47 -4.05 -19.25
C LEU A 218 -5.93 -4.33 -18.87
N LEU A 219 -6.78 -3.31 -18.93
CA LEU A 219 -8.20 -3.42 -18.60
C LEU A 219 -9.06 -3.12 -19.83
N SER A 220 -9.78 -4.12 -20.29
CA SER A 220 -10.75 -4.01 -21.39
C SER A 220 -12.16 -3.76 -20.84
N LEU A 221 -12.77 -2.63 -21.21
CA LEU A 221 -14.08 -2.21 -20.71
C LEU A 221 -15.26 -3.08 -21.17
N ALA A 222 -15.09 -3.83 -22.24
CA ALA A 222 -16.10 -4.74 -22.76
C ALA A 222 -15.46 -5.97 -23.42
N ALA A 223 -16.27 -7.02 -23.54
CA ALA A 223 -15.97 -8.15 -24.41
C ALA A 223 -15.96 -7.70 -25.89
N PRO A 224 -15.11 -8.31 -26.73
CA PRO A 224 -15.05 -7.99 -28.15
C PRO A 224 -16.34 -8.45 -28.87
N GLY A 225 -16.92 -7.58 -29.70
CA GLY A 225 -18.09 -7.91 -30.53
C GLY A 225 -17.75 -8.53 -31.89
N ARG A 226 -16.46 -8.68 -32.19
CA ARG A 226 -15.88 -9.19 -33.45
C ARG A 226 -14.61 -9.98 -33.14
N THR A 227 -13.88 -10.40 -34.17
CA THR A 227 -12.56 -11.03 -34.04
C THR A 227 -11.66 -10.22 -33.11
N ALA A 228 -11.08 -10.91 -32.13
CA ALA A 228 -10.26 -10.31 -31.08
C ALA A 228 -8.78 -10.65 -31.25
N PHE A 229 -7.94 -9.86 -30.60
CA PHE A 229 -6.59 -10.30 -30.25
C PHE A 229 -6.65 -11.33 -29.10
N PRO A 230 -5.63 -12.20 -28.97
CA PRO A 230 -5.50 -13.03 -27.78
C PRO A 230 -5.40 -12.15 -26.52
N VAL A 231 -5.96 -12.63 -25.42
CA VAL A 231 -5.85 -11.94 -24.12
C VAL A 231 -4.39 -12.05 -23.66
N PRO A 232 -3.67 -10.93 -23.48
CA PRO A 232 -2.28 -10.97 -23.02
C PRO A 232 -2.21 -11.22 -21.51
N ASP A 233 -1.01 -11.51 -21.02
CA ASP A 233 -0.75 -11.60 -19.59
C ASP A 233 -1.11 -10.30 -18.87
N ARG A 234 -1.55 -10.43 -17.61
CA ARG A 234 -2.01 -9.31 -16.78
C ARG A 234 -3.07 -8.45 -17.49
N CYS A 235 -3.99 -9.09 -18.20
CA CYS A 235 -5.17 -8.46 -18.76
C CYS A 235 -6.44 -8.90 -18.04
N LEU A 236 -7.32 -7.95 -17.75
CA LEU A 236 -8.67 -8.19 -17.28
C LEU A 236 -9.66 -7.68 -18.33
N VAL A 237 -10.58 -8.57 -18.74
CA VAL A 237 -11.72 -8.20 -19.59
C VAL A 237 -12.94 -8.10 -18.69
N LEU A 238 -13.55 -6.92 -18.61
CA LEU A 238 -14.75 -6.73 -17.81
C LEU A 238 -15.89 -7.56 -18.40
N PRO A 239 -16.70 -8.22 -17.54
CA PRO A 239 -17.89 -8.90 -18.01
C PRO A 239 -18.86 -7.90 -18.64
N PRO A 240 -19.77 -8.35 -19.54
CA PRO A 240 -20.79 -7.50 -20.12
C PRO A 240 -21.56 -6.74 -19.03
N GLN A 241 -21.67 -5.43 -19.19
CA GLN A 241 -22.49 -4.60 -18.31
C GLN A 241 -23.87 -4.39 -18.94
N PRO A 242 -24.95 -4.28 -18.13
CA PRO A 242 -26.31 -4.03 -18.62
C PRO A 242 -26.41 -2.80 -19.52
N ALA A 243 -25.70 -1.72 -19.17
CA ALA A 243 -25.63 -0.49 -19.94
C ALA A 243 -24.19 -0.05 -20.20
N ARG A 244 -23.97 0.72 -21.28
CA ARG A 244 -22.66 1.29 -21.62
C ARG A 244 -22.11 2.18 -20.49
N CYS A 245 -22.97 2.97 -19.85
CA CYS A 245 -22.59 3.88 -18.77
C CYS A 245 -22.11 3.16 -17.49
N GLU A 246 -22.33 1.85 -17.36
CA GLU A 246 -21.88 1.06 -16.20
C GLU A 246 -20.47 0.48 -16.36
N ARG A 247 -19.90 0.52 -17.57
CA ARG A 247 -18.57 -0.05 -17.87
C ARG A 247 -17.45 0.64 -17.10
N VAL A 248 -17.44 1.98 -17.10
CA VAL A 248 -16.39 2.72 -16.39
C VAL A 248 -16.54 2.63 -14.87
N PRO A 249 -17.73 2.73 -14.25
CA PRO A 249 -17.90 2.45 -12.83
C PRO A 249 -17.43 1.04 -12.43
N ALA A 250 -17.63 0.03 -13.28
CA ALA A 250 -17.08 -1.30 -13.05
C ALA A 250 -15.55 -1.32 -13.14
N ALA A 251 -14.96 -0.60 -14.10
CA ALA A 251 -13.53 -0.42 -14.23
C ALA A 251 -12.92 0.27 -12.99
N VAL A 252 -13.55 1.35 -12.51
CA VAL A 252 -13.12 2.08 -11.30
C VAL A 252 -12.99 1.12 -10.12
N ARG A 253 -13.99 0.25 -9.86
CA ARG A 253 -13.91 -0.72 -8.76
C ARG A 253 -12.70 -1.68 -8.88
N VAL A 254 -12.38 -2.11 -10.10
CA VAL A 254 -11.21 -2.95 -10.36
C VAL A 254 -9.91 -2.18 -10.12
N LEU A 255 -9.82 -0.95 -10.65
CA LEU A 255 -8.65 -0.08 -10.54
C LEU A 255 -8.38 0.37 -9.10
N GLU A 256 -9.43 0.66 -8.32
CA GLU A 256 -9.35 0.92 -6.89
C GLU A 256 -8.79 -0.30 -6.16
N ARG A 257 -9.30 -1.49 -6.44
CA ARG A 257 -8.82 -2.73 -5.81
C ARG A 257 -7.37 -3.03 -6.18
N TYR A 258 -7.00 -2.78 -7.43
CA TYR A 258 -5.63 -2.87 -7.94
C TYR A 258 -4.69 -1.82 -7.30
N CYS A 259 -5.26 -0.74 -6.73
CA CYS A 259 -4.52 0.39 -6.18
C CYS A 259 -3.61 1.05 -7.23
N VAL A 260 -4.17 1.29 -8.42
CA VAL A 260 -3.47 1.93 -9.54
C VAL A 260 -2.85 3.28 -9.12
N ASP A 261 -1.71 3.63 -9.68
CA ASP A 261 -1.05 4.94 -9.50
C ASP A 261 -1.25 5.85 -10.72
N LEU A 262 -1.40 5.28 -11.91
CA LEU A 262 -1.58 5.98 -13.17
C LEU A 262 -2.55 5.21 -14.08
N VAL A 263 -3.49 5.92 -14.70
CA VAL A 263 -4.37 5.32 -15.71
C VAL A 263 -4.04 5.87 -17.09
N HIS A 264 -3.66 5.00 -18.03
CA HIS A 264 -3.48 5.32 -19.44
C HIS A 264 -4.74 4.98 -20.22
N CYS A 265 -5.46 5.99 -20.69
CA CYS A 265 -6.77 5.85 -21.33
C CYS A 265 -6.63 5.85 -22.85
N HIS A 266 -7.16 4.82 -23.51
CA HIS A 266 -7.19 4.70 -24.98
C HIS A 266 -8.62 4.83 -25.48
N LEU A 267 -8.86 5.83 -26.33
CA LEU A 267 -10.15 6.02 -27.02
C LEU A 267 -11.37 6.19 -26.10
N LEU A 268 -11.18 6.74 -24.90
CA LEU A 268 -12.28 7.08 -23.98
C LEU A 268 -12.85 8.46 -24.29
N ASP A 269 -14.17 8.57 -24.28
CA ASP A 269 -14.84 9.86 -24.46
C ASP A 269 -14.81 10.72 -23.18
N GLN A 270 -15.19 12.00 -23.28
CA GLN A 270 -15.17 12.91 -22.14
C GLN A 270 -16.08 12.49 -20.97
N SER A 271 -17.17 11.77 -21.25
CA SER A 271 -18.05 11.25 -20.19
C SER A 271 -17.35 10.13 -19.42
N GLU A 272 -16.74 9.20 -20.15
CA GLU A 272 -15.95 8.09 -19.60
C GLU A 272 -14.74 8.61 -18.80
N LEU A 273 -14.03 9.61 -19.33
CA LEU A 273 -12.90 10.26 -18.64
C LEU A 273 -13.33 10.94 -17.34
N ARG A 274 -14.49 11.63 -17.31
CA ARG A 274 -15.03 12.23 -16.08
C ARG A 274 -15.36 11.18 -15.03
N GLN A 275 -15.89 10.03 -15.43
CA GLN A 275 -16.16 8.93 -14.50
C GLN A 275 -14.87 8.31 -13.96
N LEU A 276 -13.82 8.15 -14.77
CA LEU A 276 -12.50 7.71 -14.28
C LEU A 276 -11.83 8.71 -13.33
N ALA A 277 -12.18 10.01 -13.41
CA ALA A 277 -11.59 11.04 -12.55
C ALA A 277 -11.86 10.79 -11.06
N THR A 278 -12.90 10.02 -10.71
CA THR A 278 -13.23 9.69 -9.31
C THR A 278 -12.16 8.85 -8.62
N LEU A 279 -11.24 8.23 -9.38
CA LEU A 279 -10.11 7.49 -8.82
C LEU A 279 -9.07 8.40 -8.13
N GLU A 280 -9.09 9.71 -8.41
CA GLU A 280 -8.12 10.68 -7.89
C GLU A 280 -6.66 10.30 -8.20
N VAL A 281 -6.43 9.66 -9.36
CA VAL A 281 -5.09 9.32 -9.88
C VAL A 281 -4.81 10.08 -11.17
N PRO A 282 -3.53 10.37 -11.47
CA PRO A 282 -3.14 10.89 -12.77
C PRO A 282 -3.69 10.05 -13.92
N ARG A 283 -4.07 10.73 -15.01
CA ARG A 283 -4.57 10.11 -16.24
C ARG A 283 -3.72 10.58 -17.41
N MET A 284 -3.25 9.63 -18.21
CA MET A 284 -2.59 9.87 -19.50
C MET A 284 -3.57 9.52 -20.62
N LEU A 285 -3.64 10.34 -21.66
CA LEU A 285 -4.58 10.18 -22.77
C LEU A 285 -3.81 9.91 -24.06
N THR A 286 -4.37 9.07 -24.93
CA THR A 286 -3.91 8.84 -26.30
C THR A 286 -5.03 9.08 -27.30
#